data_AF-A0A8H5XD74-F1
#
_entry.id   AF-A0A8H5XD74-F1
#
_cell.length_a   1.000
_cell.length_b   1.000
_cell.length_c   1.000
_cell.angle_alpha   90.00
_cell.angle_beta   90.00
_cell.angle_gamma   90.00
#
_symmetry.space_group_name_H-M   'P 1'
#
loop_
_entity.id
_entity.type
_entity.pdbx_description
1 polymer ?
#
loop_
_entity_poly.entity_id
_entity_poly.type
_entity_poly.pdbx_seq_one_letter_code
_entity_poly.pdbx_strand_id
1 'polypeptide(L)'
;MQDQLSNLSLRHGTIDMVHSSTSLASFSLSKNSQAEADSHTGLPKLTFNEVTLTFVITAWVVVIVLVGYYLKVFDPKLDPFRKEGTQKLTKYPNSIDYSVHEILQSIRRLKHDSKSISSQSSRLGTVLNSCVLTFADIQIFTSLAILIGAYASVGCDIVAYHWQYMIYLAWLASITHLASLSFLRNHLANNPAKRAWRLVAMCTIQVMLSVAVGLSMTFTDDAEDPDEGLYENPWPKHAIKFIVLLVWGFAVRIAKTFEGFEGGLRRTASRLEQRGNRHRRVFSGSAEREWDHTFAEASLPRRMWRYFSVPVLIGFYSVLSIQLDLFTSLLAEVYWLFFTIIWITARLIKLRISGHQDDSKWTFGQVLPIILLVAPLALAIEVFHTAPTANEPIDDLQENSVNKSDIRDLDHIRSSEYRGVFFLAALTYIELAVYFVLDQPLTQGIETPLVVISLSAFILQPVLQISWVSHLPRTSLRFNFGWT
;
A
#
# COMPACT_ATOMS: atom_id res chain seq x y z
N MET A 1 -78.91 10.69 5.56
CA MET A 1 -80.36 10.65 5.83
C MET A 1 -80.82 9.24 5.45
N GLN A 2 -80.42 8.19 6.16
CA GLN A 2 -80.79 7.81 7.53
C GLN A 2 -82.28 7.45 7.60
N ASP A 3 -82.56 6.15 7.42
CA ASP A 3 -83.56 5.33 8.12
C ASP A 3 -83.72 4.00 7.36
N GLN A 4 -83.27 2.86 7.90
CA GLN A 4 -83.90 2.05 8.96
C GLN A 4 -85.07 1.19 8.45
N LEU A 5 -84.75 -0.11 8.40
CA LEU A 5 -85.49 -1.24 8.98
C LEU A 5 -86.70 -1.88 8.28
N SER A 6 -86.77 -3.18 8.60
CA SER A 6 -87.92 -4.12 8.59
C SER A 6 -88.10 -4.89 7.28
N ASN A 7 -88.29 -6.21 7.24
CA ASN A 7 -88.54 -7.27 8.23
C ASN A 7 -88.23 -8.64 7.56
N LEU A 8 -87.57 -9.64 8.17
CA LEU A 8 -87.98 -10.54 9.27
C LEU A 8 -88.72 -11.81 8.77
N SER A 9 -88.29 -12.99 9.29
CA SER A 9 -88.93 -14.34 9.35
C SER A 9 -88.14 -15.45 8.64
N LEU A 10 -87.96 -16.68 9.15
CA LEU A 10 -88.44 -17.45 10.32
C LEU A 10 -87.43 -18.64 10.43
N ARG A 11 -86.71 -18.85 11.55
CA ARG A 11 -86.96 -19.82 12.65
C ARG A 11 -86.54 -21.30 12.44
N HIS A 12 -85.80 -21.77 13.47
CA HIS A 12 -85.89 -23.04 14.23
C HIS A 12 -84.90 -24.19 13.96
N GLY A 13 -84.23 -24.63 15.04
CA GLY A 13 -83.72 -26.00 15.19
C GLY A 13 -82.41 -26.16 15.95
N THR A 14 -82.45 -26.12 17.29
CA THR A 14 -81.35 -26.41 18.24
C THR A 14 -81.20 -27.92 18.48
N ILE A 15 -79.98 -28.43 18.75
CA ILE A 15 -79.57 -29.25 19.94
C ILE A 15 -78.25 -30.04 19.69
N ASP A 16 -77.24 -29.64 20.48
CA ASP A 16 -76.14 -30.33 21.17
C ASP A 16 -75.70 -31.77 20.83
N MET A 17 -74.38 -31.98 20.70
CA MET A 17 -73.64 -32.90 21.61
C MET A 17 -72.10 -32.70 21.57
N VAL A 18 -71.51 -32.79 22.76
CA VAL A 18 -70.11 -32.55 23.15
C VAL A 18 -69.38 -33.90 23.33
N HIS A 19 -68.12 -34.06 22.88
CA HIS A 19 -66.91 -34.35 23.69
C HIS A 19 -65.69 -34.89 22.90
N SER A 20 -64.53 -34.33 23.26
CA SER A 20 -63.17 -34.90 23.36
C SER A 20 -62.47 -35.55 22.15
N SER A 21 -61.30 -34.99 21.77
CA SER A 21 -60.00 -35.43 22.32
C SER A 21 -58.80 -34.66 21.72
N THR A 22 -58.06 -33.97 22.60
CA THR A 22 -56.58 -33.85 22.65
C THR A 22 -55.75 -33.51 21.39
N SER A 23 -55.11 -32.33 21.38
CA SER A 23 -53.64 -32.18 21.54
C SER A 23 -53.14 -30.83 21.00
N LEU A 24 -52.20 -30.23 21.74
CA LEU A 24 -51.30 -29.09 21.43
C LEU A 24 -51.65 -27.73 22.07
N ALA A 25 -51.53 -27.72 23.40
CA ALA A 25 -50.93 -26.59 24.09
C ALA A 25 -49.41 -26.62 23.88
N SER A 26 -48.87 -25.75 23.02
CA SER A 26 -47.47 -25.31 23.08
C SER A 26 -47.23 -24.17 22.11
N PHE A 27 -46.51 -23.15 22.58
CA PHE A 27 -45.75 -22.19 21.77
C PHE A 27 -46.47 -20.95 21.21
N SER A 28 -47.14 -20.19 22.09
CA SER A 28 -47.41 -18.76 21.86
C SER A 28 -46.67 -17.85 22.85
N LEU A 29 -45.48 -18.28 23.28
CA LEU A 29 -44.59 -17.58 24.22
C LEU A 29 -43.14 -17.66 23.70
N SER A 30 -42.89 -17.10 22.52
CA SER A 30 -41.52 -16.95 21.99
C SER A 30 -41.32 -15.75 21.05
N LYS A 31 -42.28 -14.82 20.97
CA LYS A 31 -42.11 -13.59 20.18
C LYS A 31 -41.76 -12.35 21.02
N ASN A 32 -42.11 -12.32 22.30
CA ASN A 32 -41.71 -11.22 23.19
C ASN A 32 -40.37 -11.43 23.89
N SER A 33 -39.86 -12.66 24.02
CA SER A 33 -38.56 -12.88 24.67
C SER A 33 -37.35 -12.65 23.75
N GLN A 34 -37.56 -12.57 22.43
CA GLN A 34 -36.50 -12.32 21.45
C GLN A 34 -36.31 -10.82 21.16
N ALA A 35 -37.33 -10.00 21.42
CA ALA A 35 -37.28 -8.54 21.24
C ALA A 35 -36.58 -7.83 22.42
N GLU A 36 -36.44 -8.51 23.56
CA GLU A 36 -35.89 -7.93 24.79
C GLU A 36 -34.48 -8.45 25.14
N ALA A 37 -33.93 -9.38 24.33
CA ALA A 37 -32.57 -9.90 24.50
C ALA A 37 -31.51 -9.18 23.63
N ASP A 38 -31.93 -8.35 22.67
CA ASP A 38 -31.02 -7.56 21.82
C ASP A 38 -30.83 -6.10 22.34
N SER A 39 -31.43 -5.74 23.49
CA SER A 39 -31.34 -4.39 24.08
C SER A 39 -30.12 -4.17 24.99
N HIS A 40 -29.33 -5.20 25.26
CA HIS A 40 -28.14 -5.10 26.12
C HIS A 40 -26.87 -5.53 25.39
N THR A 41 -26.53 -4.80 24.34
CA THR A 41 -25.15 -4.44 23.94
C THR A 41 -25.31 -3.49 22.75
N GLY A 42 -25.35 -2.19 23.01
CA GLY A 42 -25.45 -1.14 21.99
C GLY A 42 -24.17 -1.01 21.14
N LEU A 43 -23.58 -2.12 20.69
CA LEU A 43 -22.59 -2.11 19.63
C LEU A 43 -23.32 -2.30 18.30
N PRO A 44 -23.10 -1.42 17.31
CA PRO A 44 -23.67 -1.61 15.98
C PRO A 44 -23.20 -2.97 15.43
N LYS A 45 -24.14 -3.87 15.11
CA LYS A 45 -23.83 -5.14 14.44
C LYS A 45 -23.22 -4.82 13.07
N LEU A 46 -21.89 -4.88 12.98
CA LEU A 46 -21.14 -4.67 11.73
C LEU A 46 -21.37 -5.87 10.80
N THR A 47 -22.39 -5.78 9.96
CA THR A 47 -22.67 -6.78 8.93
C THR A 47 -22.21 -6.25 7.58
N PHE A 48 -21.18 -6.87 7.02
CA PHE A 48 -20.77 -6.62 5.65
C PHE A 48 -21.63 -7.46 4.71
N ASN A 49 -22.08 -6.85 3.61
CA ASN A 49 -22.69 -7.61 2.52
C ASN A 49 -21.59 -8.48 1.86
N GLU A 50 -21.95 -9.63 1.30
CA GLU A 50 -21.02 -10.60 0.71
C GLU A 50 -20.10 -9.98 -0.35
N VAL A 51 -20.64 -9.04 -1.13
CA VAL A 51 -19.89 -8.26 -2.13
C VAL A 51 -18.76 -7.47 -1.49
N THR A 52 -19.04 -6.74 -0.41
CA THR A 52 -18.03 -5.94 0.31
C THR A 52 -16.93 -6.83 0.86
N LEU A 53 -17.34 -7.93 1.49
CA LEU A 53 -16.45 -8.89 2.09
C LEU A 53 -15.48 -9.44 1.03
N THR A 54 -15.99 -9.72 -0.17
CA THR A 54 -15.19 -10.18 -1.31
C THR A 54 -14.13 -9.16 -1.72
N PHE A 55 -14.48 -7.88 -1.89
CA PHE A 55 -13.50 -6.84 -2.27
C PHE A 55 -12.44 -6.61 -1.18
N VAL A 56 -12.86 -6.60 0.09
CA VAL A 56 -11.94 -6.44 1.22
C VAL A 56 -10.98 -7.63 1.30
N ILE A 57 -11.48 -8.86 1.27
CA ILE A 57 -10.65 -10.08 1.28
C ILE A 57 -9.69 -10.06 0.09
N THR A 58 -10.18 -9.74 -1.10
CA THR A 58 -9.40 -9.65 -2.34
C THR A 58 -8.20 -8.71 -2.18
N ALA A 59 -8.43 -7.49 -1.69
CA ALA A 59 -7.38 -6.49 -1.50
C ALA A 59 -6.34 -6.96 -0.45
N TRP A 60 -6.80 -7.55 0.66
CA TRP A 60 -5.91 -8.06 1.72
C TRP A 60 -5.09 -9.28 1.26
N VAL A 61 -5.69 -10.21 0.52
CA VAL A 61 -4.99 -11.38 -0.05
C VAL A 61 -3.83 -10.94 -0.93
N VAL A 62 -4.01 -9.91 -1.77
CA VAL A 62 -2.93 -9.40 -2.63
C VAL A 62 -1.78 -8.83 -1.82
N VAL A 63 -2.05 -8.09 -0.75
CA VAL A 63 -0.99 -7.58 0.14
C VAL A 63 -0.27 -8.72 0.82
N ILE A 64 -1.00 -9.73 1.30
CA ILE A 64 -0.40 -10.92 1.93
C ILE A 64 0.50 -11.67 0.94
N VAL A 65 0.04 -11.87 -0.30
CA VAL A 65 0.83 -12.49 -1.38
C VAL A 65 2.08 -11.66 -1.68
N LEU A 66 1.95 -10.34 -1.75
CA LEU A 66 3.08 -9.44 -2.02
C LEU A 66 4.10 -9.42 -0.87
N VAL A 67 3.64 -9.46 0.38
CA VAL A 67 4.50 -9.62 1.57
C VAL A 67 5.21 -10.97 1.52
N GLY A 68 4.49 -12.05 1.22
CA GLY A 68 5.08 -13.39 1.07
C GLY A 68 6.15 -13.43 -0.03
N TYR A 69 5.89 -12.80 -1.17
CA TYR A 69 6.85 -12.66 -2.27
C TYR A 69 8.09 -11.87 -1.86
N TYR A 70 7.91 -10.73 -1.21
CA TYR A 70 9.01 -9.91 -0.72
C TYR A 70 9.92 -10.68 0.25
N LEU A 71 9.32 -11.50 1.14
CA LEU A 71 10.07 -12.27 2.14
C LEU A 71 10.72 -13.55 1.58
N LYS A 72 10.16 -14.19 0.55
CA LYS A 72 10.58 -15.54 0.12
C LYS A 72 11.20 -15.61 -1.27
N VAL A 73 10.80 -14.73 -2.19
CA VAL A 73 11.14 -14.85 -3.62
C VAL A 73 11.96 -13.66 -4.11
N PHE A 74 11.75 -12.48 -3.54
CA PHE A 74 12.42 -11.27 -3.98
C PHE A 74 13.91 -11.28 -3.62
N ASP A 75 14.76 -11.12 -4.65
CA ASP A 75 16.21 -10.94 -4.52
C ASP A 75 16.59 -9.50 -4.95
N PRO A 76 17.05 -8.65 -4.03
CA PRO A 76 17.43 -7.26 -4.33
C PRO A 76 18.71 -7.13 -5.18
N LYS A 77 19.47 -8.21 -5.37
CA LYS A 77 20.68 -8.24 -6.21
C LYS A 77 20.38 -8.41 -7.69
N LEU A 78 19.18 -8.87 -8.04
CA LEU A 78 18.77 -9.07 -9.42
C LEU A 78 18.23 -7.77 -10.03
N ASP A 79 18.46 -7.60 -11.33
CA ASP A 79 17.88 -6.51 -12.10
C ASP A 79 16.35 -6.72 -12.23
N PRO A 80 15.51 -5.74 -11.82
CA PRO A 80 14.05 -5.84 -11.93
C PRO A 80 13.55 -5.85 -13.38
N PHE A 81 14.36 -5.43 -14.35
CA PHE A 81 14.03 -5.40 -15.78
C PHE A 81 14.80 -6.46 -16.59
N ARG A 82 15.31 -7.51 -15.92
CA ARG A 82 16.03 -8.59 -16.59
C ARG A 82 15.12 -9.41 -17.51
N LYS A 83 15.72 -10.11 -18.47
CA LYS A 83 14.98 -11.10 -19.28
C LYS A 83 14.53 -12.26 -18.40
N GLU A 84 13.36 -12.82 -18.66
CA GLU A 84 12.86 -13.99 -17.93
C GLU A 84 13.86 -15.14 -18.00
N GLY A 85 14.02 -15.87 -16.90
CA GLY A 85 15.02 -16.94 -16.76
C GLY A 85 16.47 -16.48 -16.58
N THR A 86 16.80 -15.21 -16.83
CA THR A 86 18.17 -14.72 -16.64
C THR A 86 18.44 -14.29 -15.20
N GLN A 87 19.67 -14.52 -14.72
CA GLN A 87 20.15 -14.06 -13.41
C GLN A 87 21.03 -12.81 -13.56
N LYS A 88 20.57 -11.82 -14.34
CA LYS A 88 21.31 -10.56 -14.52
C LYS A 88 21.33 -9.77 -13.20
N LEU A 89 22.52 -9.51 -12.67
CA LEU A 89 22.69 -8.67 -11.47
C LEU A 89 22.45 -7.19 -11.82
N THR A 90 21.89 -6.46 -10.85
CA THR A 90 21.75 -5.01 -10.97
C THR A 90 23.07 -4.30 -10.69
N LYS A 91 23.38 -3.29 -11.50
CA LYS A 91 24.52 -2.40 -11.27
C LYS A 91 24.34 -1.51 -10.04
N TYR A 92 23.09 -1.15 -9.74
CA TYR A 92 22.70 -0.25 -8.65
C TYR A 92 21.65 -0.95 -7.77
N PRO A 93 22.07 -1.91 -6.92
CA PRO A 93 21.19 -2.60 -5.98
C PRO A 93 20.60 -1.62 -4.96
N ASN A 94 19.31 -1.72 -4.64
CA ASN A 94 18.70 -0.86 -3.64
C ASN A 94 19.27 -1.22 -2.25
N SER A 95 19.81 -0.22 -1.54
CA SER A 95 20.52 -0.43 -0.26
C SER A 95 19.59 -0.92 0.86
N ILE A 96 18.34 -0.48 0.87
CA ILE A 96 17.36 -0.81 1.91
C ILE A 96 16.84 -2.22 1.73
N ASP A 97 16.42 -2.56 0.52
CA ASP A 97 15.97 -3.92 0.22
C ASP A 97 17.12 -4.92 0.46
N TYR A 98 18.37 -4.55 0.12
CA TYR A 98 19.55 -5.34 0.42
C TYR A 98 19.78 -5.51 1.93
N SER A 99 19.66 -4.43 2.71
CA SER A 99 19.79 -4.48 4.18
C SER A 99 18.79 -5.45 4.80
N VAL A 100 17.52 -5.37 4.37
CA VAL A 100 16.45 -6.23 4.89
C VAL A 100 16.68 -7.68 4.48
N HIS A 101 17.14 -7.91 3.24
CA HIS A 101 17.49 -9.24 2.77
C HIS A 101 18.64 -9.85 3.60
N GLU A 102 19.69 -9.09 3.94
CA GLU A 102 20.75 -9.58 4.83
C GLU A 102 20.24 -9.92 6.24
N ILE A 103 19.39 -9.06 6.82
CA ILE A 103 18.77 -9.32 8.13
C ILE A 103 17.93 -10.60 8.07
N LEU A 104 17.17 -10.79 6.99
CA LEU A 104 16.30 -11.95 6.81
C LEU A 104 17.12 -13.25 6.68
N GLN A 105 18.24 -13.20 5.96
CA GLN A 105 19.18 -14.33 5.87
C GLN A 105 19.88 -14.63 7.21
N SER A 106 20.07 -13.63 8.07
CA SER A 106 20.65 -13.81 9.40
C SER A 106 19.74 -14.59 10.35
N ILE A 107 18.42 -14.64 10.09
CA ILE A 107 17.47 -15.37 10.93
C ILE A 107 17.56 -16.87 10.60
N ARG A 108 18.15 -17.66 11.52
CA ARG A 108 18.41 -19.11 11.37
C ARG A 108 17.20 -19.95 10.90
N ARG A 109 15.96 -19.54 11.21
CA ARG A 109 14.70 -20.21 10.76
C ARG A 109 14.31 -19.93 9.31
N LEU A 110 14.86 -18.88 8.70
CA LEU A 110 14.71 -18.52 7.29
C LEU A 110 15.95 -18.86 6.46
N LYS A 111 16.94 -19.54 7.07
CA LYS A 111 18.17 -19.95 6.39
C LYS A 111 17.80 -20.88 5.23
N HIS A 112 18.06 -20.38 4.04
CA HIS A 112 17.55 -20.87 2.78
C HIS A 112 18.36 -22.10 2.31
N ASP A 113 17.71 -23.25 2.15
CA ASP A 113 18.33 -24.44 1.54
C ASP A 113 18.43 -24.24 0.01
N SER A 114 19.52 -23.59 -0.39
CA SER A 114 19.72 -22.89 -1.67
C SER A 114 19.50 -23.72 -2.94
N LYS A 115 19.77 -25.04 -2.92
CA LYS A 115 19.69 -25.88 -4.12
C LYS A 115 18.29 -26.43 -4.42
N SER A 116 17.54 -26.86 -3.40
CA SER A 116 16.19 -27.42 -3.59
C SER A 116 15.18 -26.33 -3.99
N ILE A 117 15.28 -25.16 -3.35
CA ILE A 117 14.35 -24.05 -3.54
C ILE A 117 14.56 -23.33 -4.88
N SER A 118 15.75 -23.30 -5.47
CA SER A 118 15.99 -22.65 -6.78
C SER A 118 15.11 -23.21 -7.91
N SER A 119 14.95 -24.55 -7.95
CA SER A 119 14.08 -25.21 -8.93
C SER A 119 12.59 -25.04 -8.58
N GLN A 120 12.24 -25.01 -7.29
CA GLN A 120 10.87 -24.84 -6.83
C GLN A 120 10.40 -23.38 -6.89
N SER A 121 11.30 -22.39 -6.76
CA SER A 121 11.02 -20.96 -6.74
C SER A 121 10.81 -20.39 -8.14
N SER A 122 11.50 -20.91 -9.16
CA SER A 122 11.22 -20.58 -10.57
C SER A 122 9.83 -21.07 -10.99
N ARG A 123 9.44 -22.28 -10.55
CA ARG A 123 8.10 -22.84 -10.76
C ARG A 123 7.04 -22.05 -10.01
N LEU A 124 7.21 -21.85 -8.70
CA LEU A 124 6.29 -21.06 -7.87
C LEU A 124 6.15 -19.62 -8.38
N GLY A 125 7.25 -19.00 -8.83
CA GLY A 125 7.24 -17.67 -9.42
C GLY A 125 6.39 -17.61 -10.68
N THR A 126 6.47 -18.60 -11.56
CA THR A 126 5.65 -18.68 -12.79
C THR A 126 4.16 -18.82 -12.46
N VAL A 127 3.82 -19.70 -11.50
CA VAL A 127 2.43 -19.91 -11.05
C VAL A 127 1.86 -18.65 -10.38
N LEU A 128 2.62 -18.05 -9.47
CA LEU A 128 2.22 -16.80 -8.80
C LEU A 128 2.07 -15.65 -9.80
N ASN A 129 2.95 -15.54 -10.81
CA ASN A 129 2.81 -14.56 -11.87
C ASN A 129 1.48 -14.71 -12.61
N SER A 130 1.14 -15.92 -13.06
CA SER A 130 -0.12 -16.18 -13.76
C SER A 130 -1.36 -15.92 -12.88
N CYS A 131 -1.30 -16.31 -11.61
CA CYS A 131 -2.39 -16.08 -10.66
C CYS A 131 -2.60 -14.59 -10.38
N VAL A 132 -1.54 -13.87 -10.01
CA VAL A 132 -1.59 -12.42 -9.73
C VAL A 132 -2.01 -11.64 -10.98
N LEU A 133 -1.57 -12.07 -12.17
CA LEU A 133 -1.99 -11.48 -13.44
C LEU A 133 -3.49 -11.62 -13.67
N THR A 134 -4.03 -12.83 -13.48
CA THR A 134 -5.47 -13.11 -13.64
C THR A 134 -6.29 -12.32 -12.62
N PHE A 135 -5.81 -12.28 -11.38
CA PHE A 135 -6.44 -11.53 -10.29
C PHE A 135 -6.51 -10.03 -10.60
N ALA A 136 -5.41 -9.46 -11.11
CA ALA A 136 -5.37 -8.06 -11.54
C ALA A 136 -6.33 -7.79 -12.70
N ASP A 137 -6.39 -8.67 -13.71
CA ASP A 137 -7.25 -8.50 -14.88
C ASP A 137 -8.74 -8.51 -14.49
N ILE A 138 -9.14 -9.45 -13.62
CA ILE A 138 -10.51 -9.50 -13.08
C ILE A 138 -10.83 -8.20 -12.33
N GLN A 139 -9.91 -7.69 -11.49
CA GLN A 139 -10.15 -6.46 -10.75
C GLN A 139 -10.18 -5.20 -11.63
N ILE A 140 -9.45 -5.17 -12.75
CA ILE A 140 -9.56 -4.08 -13.75
C ILE A 140 -10.99 -4.04 -14.30
N PHE A 141 -11.52 -5.16 -14.82
CA PHE A 141 -12.88 -5.22 -15.37
C PHE A 141 -13.94 -4.93 -14.31
N THR A 142 -13.73 -5.45 -13.09
CA THR A 142 -14.66 -5.25 -11.98
C THR A 142 -14.72 -3.79 -11.55
N SER A 143 -13.57 -3.13 -11.37
CA SER A 143 -13.49 -1.71 -11.04
C SER A 143 -14.14 -0.84 -12.13
N LEU A 144 -13.87 -1.16 -13.41
CA LEU A 144 -14.47 -0.46 -14.54
C LEU A 144 -15.99 -0.62 -14.56
N ALA A 145 -16.52 -1.82 -14.33
CA ALA A 145 -17.96 -2.07 -14.29
C ALA A 145 -18.65 -1.33 -13.15
N ILE A 146 -18.04 -1.31 -11.95
CA ILE A 146 -18.55 -0.54 -10.80
C ILE A 146 -18.62 0.94 -11.15
N LEU A 147 -17.56 1.51 -11.74
CA LEU A 147 -17.53 2.93 -12.08
C LEU A 147 -18.55 3.26 -13.17
N ILE A 148 -18.65 2.47 -14.24
CA ILE A 148 -19.67 2.67 -15.27
C ILE A 148 -21.08 2.62 -14.66
N GLY A 149 -21.35 1.63 -13.80
CA GLY A 149 -22.62 1.52 -13.09
C GLY A 149 -22.90 2.74 -12.20
N ALA A 150 -21.89 3.24 -11.49
CA ALA A 150 -22.01 4.44 -10.67
C ALA A 150 -22.40 5.64 -11.53
N TYR A 151 -21.66 5.90 -12.62
CA TYR A 151 -21.97 7.00 -13.54
C TYR A 151 -23.33 6.88 -14.20
N ALA A 152 -23.76 5.68 -14.58
CA ALA A 152 -25.09 5.45 -15.14
C ALA A 152 -26.21 5.73 -14.12
N SER A 153 -25.96 5.52 -12.83
CA SER A 153 -26.94 5.74 -11.77
C SER A 153 -27.12 7.20 -11.35
N VAL A 154 -26.22 8.11 -11.76
CA VAL A 154 -26.32 9.55 -11.44
C VAL A 154 -27.63 10.16 -11.94
N GLY A 155 -28.17 9.66 -13.06
CA GLY A 155 -29.45 10.12 -13.61
C GLY A 155 -30.70 9.55 -12.92
N CYS A 156 -30.56 8.72 -11.88
CA CYS A 156 -31.64 7.93 -11.29
C CYS A 156 -31.81 8.15 -9.77
N ASP A 157 -31.74 9.40 -9.30
CA ASP A 157 -31.96 9.80 -7.89
C ASP A 157 -31.20 8.93 -6.85
N ILE A 158 -29.90 8.72 -7.08
CA ILE A 158 -29.06 7.93 -6.19
C ILE A 158 -28.74 8.68 -4.89
N VAL A 159 -28.93 8.01 -3.75
CA VAL A 159 -28.55 8.53 -2.43
C VAL A 159 -27.02 8.63 -2.32
N ALA A 160 -26.51 9.73 -1.75
CA ALA A 160 -25.07 9.99 -1.58
C ALA A 160 -24.30 8.83 -0.91
N TYR A 161 -24.93 8.11 0.02
CA TYR A 161 -24.37 6.91 0.65
C TYR A 161 -23.98 5.83 -0.38
N HIS A 162 -24.87 5.51 -1.32
CA HIS A 162 -24.62 4.48 -2.33
C HIS A 162 -23.52 4.90 -3.30
N TRP A 163 -23.50 6.17 -3.70
CA TRP A 163 -22.43 6.76 -4.51
C TRP A 163 -21.05 6.59 -3.86
N GLN A 164 -20.92 7.02 -2.59
CA GLN A 164 -19.67 6.89 -1.84
C GLN A 164 -19.24 5.44 -1.66
N TYR A 165 -20.20 4.56 -1.37
CA TYR A 165 -19.95 3.14 -1.20
C TYR A 165 -19.37 2.49 -2.47
N MET A 166 -19.92 2.81 -3.65
CA MET A 166 -19.39 2.32 -4.94
C MET A 166 -17.97 2.84 -5.22
N ILE A 167 -17.67 4.10 -4.88
CA ILE A 167 -16.33 4.69 -5.02
C ILE A 167 -15.30 3.92 -4.18
N TYR A 168 -15.61 3.61 -2.91
CA TYR A 168 -14.70 2.85 -2.05
C TYR A 168 -14.45 1.43 -2.56
N LEU A 169 -15.47 0.75 -3.09
CA LEU A 169 -15.31 -0.58 -3.71
C LEU A 169 -14.43 -0.52 -4.97
N ALA A 170 -14.67 0.47 -5.84
CA ALA A 170 -13.87 0.68 -7.04
C ALA A 170 -12.39 0.95 -6.71
N TRP A 171 -12.11 1.64 -5.61
CA TRP A 171 -10.74 1.87 -5.14
C TRP A 171 -10.09 0.62 -4.53
N LEU A 172 -10.79 -0.16 -3.71
CA LEU A 172 -10.25 -1.43 -3.23
C LEU A 172 -9.86 -2.36 -4.39
N ALA A 173 -10.69 -2.40 -5.44
CA ALA A 173 -10.36 -3.08 -6.68
C ALA A 173 -9.14 -2.47 -7.39
N SER A 174 -8.99 -1.14 -7.40
CA SER A 174 -7.86 -0.49 -8.08
C SER A 174 -6.51 -0.71 -7.40
N ILE A 175 -6.49 -0.86 -6.08
CA ILE A 175 -5.28 -1.20 -5.34
C ILE A 175 -4.71 -2.56 -5.75
N THR A 176 -5.59 -3.51 -6.04
CA THR A 176 -5.17 -4.86 -6.46
C THR A 176 -4.34 -4.80 -7.74
N HIS A 177 -4.82 -4.11 -8.76
CA HIS A 177 -4.08 -4.03 -10.01
C HIS A 177 -2.84 -3.12 -9.88
N LEU A 178 -2.86 -2.13 -8.99
CA LEU A 178 -1.66 -1.36 -8.64
C LEU A 178 -0.58 -2.21 -7.97
N ALA A 179 -0.95 -3.10 -7.06
CA ALA A 179 -0.04 -4.04 -6.41
C ALA A 179 0.55 -5.05 -7.43
N SER A 180 -0.23 -5.45 -8.43
CA SER A 180 0.23 -6.31 -9.51
C SER A 180 1.37 -5.70 -10.32
N LEU A 181 1.41 -4.36 -10.51
CA LEU A 181 2.53 -3.69 -11.21
C LEU A 181 3.86 -3.80 -10.45
N SER A 182 3.82 -3.79 -9.11
CA SER A 182 5.01 -4.00 -8.27
C SER A 182 5.49 -5.44 -8.33
N PHE A 183 4.55 -6.39 -8.23
CA PHE A 183 4.85 -7.82 -8.23
C PHE A 183 5.34 -8.31 -9.61
N LEU A 184 4.59 -7.98 -10.66
CA LEU A 184 4.83 -8.44 -12.03
C LEU A 184 5.81 -7.55 -12.80
N ARG A 185 6.58 -6.67 -12.14
CA ARG A 185 7.45 -5.68 -12.82
C ARG A 185 8.35 -6.35 -13.86
N ASN A 186 9.01 -7.43 -13.47
CA ASN A 186 9.88 -8.20 -14.36
C ASN A 186 9.11 -8.85 -15.52
N HIS A 187 7.93 -9.44 -15.24
CA HIS A 187 7.11 -10.10 -16.25
C HIS A 187 6.55 -9.10 -17.28
N LEU A 188 6.06 -7.95 -16.82
CA LEU A 188 5.48 -6.89 -17.66
C LEU A 188 6.54 -6.10 -18.43
N ALA A 189 7.78 -6.01 -17.92
CA ALA A 189 8.90 -5.42 -18.66
C ALA A 189 9.22 -6.21 -19.93
N ASN A 190 9.16 -7.55 -19.86
CA ASN A 190 9.41 -8.44 -21.00
C ASN A 190 8.21 -8.57 -21.96
N ASN A 191 7.02 -8.15 -21.52
CA ASN A 191 5.79 -8.24 -22.31
C ASN A 191 5.14 -6.85 -22.49
N PRO A 192 5.70 -5.97 -23.37
CA PRO A 192 5.28 -4.57 -23.46
C PRO A 192 3.82 -4.40 -23.91
N ALA A 193 3.30 -5.27 -24.78
CA ALA A 193 1.90 -5.23 -25.19
C ALA A 193 0.94 -5.52 -24.01
N LYS A 194 1.26 -6.56 -23.23
CA LYS A 194 0.54 -6.92 -21.99
C LYS A 194 0.59 -5.79 -20.96
N ARG A 195 1.70 -5.06 -20.88
CA ARG A 195 1.84 -3.88 -20.03
C ARG A 195 1.01 -2.71 -20.55
N ALA A 196 1.07 -2.41 -21.85
CA ALA A 196 0.45 -1.22 -22.44
C ALA A 196 -1.07 -1.19 -22.26
N TRP A 197 -1.79 -2.26 -22.62
CA TRP A 197 -3.24 -2.28 -22.48
C TRP A 197 -3.69 -2.16 -21.02
N ARG A 198 -2.97 -2.79 -20.09
CA ARG A 198 -3.24 -2.69 -18.65
C ARG A 198 -3.05 -1.27 -18.16
N LEU A 199 -1.95 -0.63 -18.52
CA LEU A 199 -1.71 0.77 -18.14
C LEU A 199 -2.80 1.69 -18.69
N VAL A 200 -3.24 1.51 -19.93
CA VAL A 200 -4.36 2.29 -20.51
C VAL A 200 -5.67 2.06 -19.73
N ALA A 201 -5.99 0.80 -19.41
CA ALA A 201 -7.18 0.47 -18.63
C ALA A 201 -7.12 1.06 -17.21
N MET A 202 -5.99 0.92 -16.52
CA MET A 202 -5.78 1.50 -15.18
C MET A 202 -5.81 3.03 -15.20
N CYS A 203 -5.23 3.69 -16.22
CA CYS A 203 -5.32 5.14 -16.39
C CYS A 203 -6.78 5.59 -16.57
N THR A 204 -7.56 4.86 -17.36
CA THR A 204 -8.98 5.15 -17.57
C THR A 204 -9.77 5.04 -16.27
N ILE A 205 -9.59 3.93 -15.54
CA ILE A 205 -10.19 3.72 -14.21
C ILE A 205 -9.78 4.82 -13.25
N GLN A 206 -8.50 5.22 -13.25
CA GLN A 206 -8.00 6.26 -12.35
C GLN A 206 -8.63 7.62 -12.64
N VAL A 207 -8.80 8.00 -13.91
CA VAL A 207 -9.48 9.25 -14.29
C VAL A 207 -10.95 9.20 -13.87
N MET A 208 -11.66 8.11 -14.17
CA MET A 208 -13.05 7.92 -13.74
C MET A 208 -13.17 7.97 -12.21
N LEU A 209 -12.30 7.30 -11.48
CA LEU A 209 -12.33 7.29 -10.01
C LEU A 209 -12.04 8.69 -9.43
N SER A 210 -11.06 9.42 -9.97
CA SER A 210 -10.77 10.80 -9.55
C SER A 210 -11.94 11.76 -9.80
N VAL A 211 -12.59 11.66 -10.96
CA VAL A 211 -13.79 12.46 -11.26
C VAL A 211 -14.95 12.07 -10.35
N ALA A 212 -15.16 10.79 -10.08
CA ALA A 212 -16.23 10.32 -9.20
C ALA A 212 -16.07 10.85 -7.77
N VAL A 213 -14.83 10.91 -7.26
CA VAL A 213 -14.50 11.51 -5.96
C VAL A 213 -14.74 13.01 -5.96
N GLY A 214 -14.39 13.70 -7.06
CA GLY A 214 -14.68 15.13 -7.22
C GLY A 214 -16.18 15.41 -7.19
N LEU A 215 -16.98 14.63 -7.92
CA LEU A 215 -18.45 14.70 -7.88
C LEU A 215 -19.00 14.35 -6.49
N SER A 216 -18.34 13.48 -5.72
CA SER A 216 -18.76 13.21 -4.34
C SER A 216 -18.71 14.45 -3.44
N MET A 217 -17.98 15.50 -3.81
CA MET A 217 -17.95 16.77 -3.07
C MET A 217 -19.21 17.61 -3.31
N THR A 218 -19.93 17.42 -4.44
CA THR A 218 -21.11 18.24 -4.79
C THR A 218 -22.41 17.69 -4.20
N PHE A 219 -22.49 16.39 -3.91
CA PHE A 219 -23.69 15.76 -3.34
C PHE A 219 -24.03 16.19 -1.90
N THR A 220 -23.24 17.07 -1.28
CA THR A 220 -23.39 17.47 0.12
C THR A 220 -23.84 18.92 0.32
N ASP A 221 -23.93 19.72 -0.74
CA ASP A 221 -24.30 21.14 -0.63
C ASP A 221 -25.81 21.36 -0.44
N ASP A 222 -26.66 20.34 -0.66
CA ASP A 222 -28.13 20.48 -0.61
C ASP A 222 -28.74 20.22 0.78
N ALA A 223 -27.93 19.98 1.82
CA ALA A 223 -28.38 19.68 3.18
C ALA A 223 -28.13 20.84 4.18
N GLU A 224 -28.37 22.07 3.77
CA GLU A 224 -28.40 23.23 4.69
C GLU A 224 -29.70 23.22 5.50
N ASP A 225 -29.64 22.68 6.72
CA ASP A 225 -30.63 22.96 7.76
C ASP A 225 -30.27 24.34 8.36
N PRO A 226 -31.13 25.38 8.22
CA PRO A 226 -30.76 26.76 8.57
C PRO A 226 -30.52 27.02 10.07
N ASP A 227 -30.81 26.05 10.94
CA ASP A 227 -30.71 26.20 12.39
C ASP A 227 -29.48 25.51 13.04
N GLU A 228 -28.68 24.72 12.30
CA GLU A 228 -27.45 24.11 12.82
C GLU A 228 -26.20 24.90 12.43
N GLY A 229 -25.78 25.81 13.33
CA GLY A 229 -24.59 26.63 13.17
C GLY A 229 -23.30 25.82 12.92
N LEU A 230 -22.56 26.26 11.90
CA LEU A 230 -21.10 26.15 11.74
C LEU A 230 -20.47 24.75 11.94
N TYR A 231 -21.16 23.66 11.60
CA TYR A 231 -20.49 22.37 11.40
C TYR A 231 -19.81 22.38 10.02
N GLU A 232 -18.52 22.71 10.01
CA GLU A 232 -17.69 22.63 8.81
C GLU A 232 -17.70 21.18 8.31
N ASN A 233 -18.35 20.93 7.17
CA ASN A 233 -18.43 19.61 6.55
C ASN A 233 -17.02 19.01 6.40
N PRO A 234 -16.67 17.89 7.06
CA PRO A 234 -15.31 17.34 7.01
C PRO A 234 -14.95 16.71 5.65
N TRP A 235 -15.96 16.37 4.86
CA TRP A 235 -15.87 15.61 3.62
C TRP A 235 -14.98 16.22 2.52
N PRO A 236 -15.02 17.53 2.22
CA PRO A 236 -14.16 18.14 1.19
C PRO A 236 -12.67 17.94 1.50
N LYS A 237 -12.29 18.09 2.78
CA LYS A 237 -10.90 17.92 3.24
C LYS A 237 -10.42 16.48 3.08
N HIS A 238 -11.28 15.51 3.41
CA HIS A 238 -10.99 14.09 3.25
C HIS A 238 -10.90 13.65 1.78
N ALA A 239 -11.67 14.27 0.89
CA ALA A 239 -11.68 14.00 -0.54
C ALA A 239 -10.42 14.53 -1.25
N ILE A 240 -9.83 15.65 -0.78
CA ILE A 240 -8.53 16.09 -1.33
C ILE A 240 -7.42 15.11 -0.94
N LYS A 241 -7.35 14.65 0.32
CA LYS A 241 -6.40 13.59 0.72
C LYS A 241 -6.58 12.32 -0.13
N PHE A 242 -7.83 11.97 -0.42
CA PHE A 242 -8.20 10.84 -1.29
C PHE A 242 -7.62 11.01 -2.70
N ILE A 243 -7.86 12.15 -3.35
CA ILE A 243 -7.37 12.44 -4.70
C ILE A 243 -5.84 12.45 -4.73
N VAL A 244 -5.20 13.06 -3.74
CA VAL A 244 -3.73 13.10 -3.63
C VAL A 244 -3.17 11.67 -3.50
N LEU A 245 -3.69 10.86 -2.59
CA LEU A 245 -3.26 9.46 -2.41
C LEU A 245 -3.42 8.64 -3.68
N LEU A 246 -4.57 8.80 -4.35
CA LEU A 246 -4.88 8.12 -5.60
C LEU A 246 -3.89 8.49 -6.71
N VAL A 247 -3.81 9.77 -7.04
CA VAL A 247 -3.00 10.26 -8.17
C VAL A 247 -1.52 10.02 -7.90
N TRP A 248 -1.05 10.30 -6.68
CA TRP A 248 0.33 10.06 -6.29
C TRP A 248 0.68 8.57 -6.31
N GLY A 249 -0.12 7.73 -5.66
CA GLY A 249 0.10 6.29 -5.60
C GLY A 249 0.11 5.64 -6.98
N PHE A 250 -0.77 6.10 -7.87
CA PHE A 250 -0.83 5.68 -9.27
C PHE A 250 0.39 6.14 -10.07
N ALA A 251 0.70 7.44 -10.04
CA ALA A 251 1.80 8.03 -10.79
C ALA A 251 3.15 7.41 -10.41
N VAL A 252 3.41 7.21 -9.11
CA VAL A 252 4.65 6.58 -8.64
C VAL A 252 4.78 5.15 -9.17
N ARG A 253 3.70 4.36 -9.12
CA ARG A 253 3.73 2.97 -9.58
C ARG A 253 3.95 2.88 -11.08
N ILE A 254 3.27 3.69 -11.87
CA ILE A 254 3.49 3.76 -13.31
C ILE A 254 4.92 4.16 -13.61
N ALA A 255 5.41 5.26 -13.01
CA ALA A 255 6.74 5.77 -13.28
C ALA A 255 7.81 4.69 -13.02
N LYS A 256 7.65 3.92 -11.94
CA LYS A 256 8.54 2.80 -11.60
C LYS A 256 8.43 1.58 -12.52
N THR A 257 7.40 1.46 -13.36
CA THR A 257 7.37 0.38 -14.39
C THR A 257 8.31 0.64 -15.55
N PHE A 258 8.89 1.85 -15.65
CA PHE A 258 9.82 2.22 -16.72
C PHE A 258 11.27 2.16 -16.23
N GLU A 259 12.08 1.39 -16.96
CA GLU A 259 13.51 1.17 -16.67
C GLU A 259 14.29 2.49 -16.58
N GLY A 260 14.04 3.43 -17.49
CA GLY A 260 14.75 4.72 -17.52
C GLY A 260 14.50 5.56 -16.25
N PHE A 261 13.27 5.57 -15.74
CA PHE A 261 12.91 6.33 -14.55
C PHE A 261 13.47 5.68 -13.28
N GLU A 262 13.16 4.40 -13.05
CA GLU A 262 13.63 3.68 -11.86
C GLU A 262 15.16 3.55 -11.85
N GLY A 263 15.76 3.15 -12.98
CA GLY A 263 17.21 3.05 -13.12
C GLY A 263 17.90 4.40 -12.96
N GLY A 264 17.27 5.48 -13.44
CA GLY A 264 17.72 6.86 -13.22
C GLY A 264 17.79 7.22 -11.74
N LEU A 265 16.72 6.95 -10.97
CA LEU A 265 16.66 7.22 -9.53
C LEU A 265 17.65 6.37 -8.72
N ARG A 266 17.78 5.08 -9.03
CA ARG A 266 18.79 4.22 -8.41
C ARG A 266 20.21 4.69 -8.71
N ARG A 267 20.46 5.16 -9.94
CA ARG A 267 21.74 5.74 -10.34
C ARG A 267 22.01 7.07 -9.63
N THR A 268 21.03 7.95 -9.46
CA THR A 268 21.23 9.21 -8.72
C THR A 268 21.47 8.97 -7.25
N ALA A 269 20.72 8.07 -6.61
CA ALA A 269 20.96 7.63 -5.23
C ALA A 269 22.41 7.15 -5.06
N SER A 270 22.85 6.22 -5.91
CA SER A 270 24.22 5.70 -5.86
C SER A 270 25.31 6.76 -6.02
N ARG A 271 25.09 7.78 -6.87
CA ARG A 271 26.04 8.89 -7.04
C ARG A 271 26.09 9.81 -5.83
N LEU A 272 24.94 10.07 -5.19
CA LEU A 272 24.87 10.90 -3.98
C LEU A 272 25.58 10.21 -2.83
N GLU A 273 25.34 8.93 -2.64
CA GLU A 273 26.05 8.10 -1.66
C GLU A 273 27.56 8.05 -1.92
N GLN A 274 27.98 7.81 -3.17
CA GLN A 274 29.40 7.82 -3.53
C GLN A 274 30.06 9.17 -3.22
N ARG A 275 29.37 10.28 -3.47
CA ARG A 275 29.85 11.63 -3.10
C ARG A 275 29.94 11.78 -1.58
N GLY A 276 28.90 11.41 -0.85
CA GLY A 276 28.89 11.43 0.62
C GLY A 276 30.03 10.62 1.22
N ASN A 277 30.23 9.39 0.75
CA ASN A 277 31.28 8.48 1.21
C ASN A 277 32.68 8.96 0.80
N ARG A 278 32.84 9.60 -0.36
CA ARG A 278 34.11 10.24 -0.75
C ARG A 278 34.46 11.37 0.21
N HIS A 279 33.52 12.28 0.48
CA HIS A 279 33.73 13.36 1.43
C HIS A 279 33.98 12.83 2.85
N ARG A 280 33.32 11.74 3.24
CA ARG A 280 33.51 11.08 4.54
C ARG A 280 34.91 10.47 4.70
N ARG A 281 35.39 9.71 3.71
CA ARG A 281 36.75 9.13 3.74
C ARG A 281 37.85 10.20 3.83
N VAL A 282 37.62 11.31 3.13
CA VAL A 282 38.51 12.48 3.16
C VAL A 282 38.46 13.14 4.54
N PHE A 283 37.30 13.18 5.20
CA PHE A 283 37.11 13.81 6.51
C PHE A 283 37.53 12.95 7.72
N SER A 284 37.37 11.62 7.67
CA SER A 284 37.50 10.74 8.86
C SER A 284 38.88 10.09 9.08
N GLY A 285 39.89 10.33 8.24
CA GLY A 285 41.28 10.00 8.59
C GLY A 285 42.08 9.16 7.58
N SER A 286 41.50 8.58 6.52
CA SER A 286 42.33 7.93 5.47
C SER A 286 43.18 8.94 4.68
N ALA A 287 42.86 10.22 4.80
CA ALA A 287 43.55 11.35 4.22
C ALA A 287 44.05 12.33 5.29
N GLU A 288 44.34 11.91 6.53
CA GLU A 288 44.90 12.83 7.54
C GLU A 288 46.16 13.52 7.00
N ARG A 289 46.93 12.86 6.12
CA ARG A 289 48.04 13.48 5.35
C ARG A 289 47.58 14.38 4.19
N GLU A 290 46.69 13.91 3.31
CA GLU A 290 46.32 14.64 2.08
C GLU A 290 45.36 15.82 2.34
N TRP A 291 44.47 15.66 3.32
CA TRP A 291 43.61 16.73 3.81
C TRP A 291 44.44 17.77 4.56
N ASP A 292 45.37 17.38 5.45
CA ASP A 292 46.22 18.36 6.15
C ASP A 292 47.04 19.24 5.19
N HIS A 293 47.60 18.69 4.10
CA HIS A 293 48.34 19.50 3.12
C HIS A 293 47.46 20.53 2.39
N THR A 294 46.30 20.10 1.86
CA THR A 294 45.36 21.01 1.18
C THR A 294 44.68 22.01 2.12
N PHE A 295 44.75 21.76 3.42
CA PHE A 295 44.12 22.56 4.46
C PHE A 295 45.11 23.52 5.16
N ALA A 296 46.39 23.14 5.22
CA ALA A 296 47.50 23.97 5.67
C ALA A 296 47.84 25.09 4.68
N GLU A 297 47.69 24.83 3.37
CA GLU A 297 47.92 25.83 2.30
C GLU A 297 46.75 26.79 2.09
N ALA A 298 45.60 26.55 2.72
CA ALA A 298 44.39 27.36 2.54
C ALA A 298 44.37 28.56 3.50
N SER A 299 43.89 29.72 3.02
CA SER A 299 43.65 30.88 3.88
C SER A 299 42.65 30.56 5.00
N LEU A 300 42.84 31.19 6.18
CA LEU A 300 41.95 31.04 7.36
C LEU A 300 40.44 31.02 7.02
N PRO A 301 39.89 31.94 6.21
CA PRO A 301 38.47 31.90 5.85
C PRO A 301 38.09 30.68 5.00
N ARG A 302 38.94 30.23 4.07
CA ARG A 302 38.69 29.01 3.27
C ARG A 302 38.75 27.76 4.13
N ARG A 303 39.65 27.75 5.12
CA ARG A 303 39.82 26.68 6.10
C ARG A 303 38.55 26.51 6.94
N MET A 304 38.05 27.60 7.52
CA MET A 304 36.78 27.60 8.28
C MET A 304 35.59 27.21 7.41
N TRP A 305 35.50 27.73 6.17
CA TRP A 305 34.44 27.37 5.24
C TRP A 305 34.41 25.87 4.92
N ARG A 306 35.57 25.24 4.69
CA ARG A 306 35.66 23.79 4.44
C ARG A 306 35.27 22.96 5.66
N TYR A 307 35.65 23.38 6.87
CA TYR A 307 35.24 22.69 8.10
C TYR A 307 33.72 22.65 8.28
N PHE A 308 33.03 23.74 7.93
CA PHE A 308 31.58 23.81 8.07
C PHE A 308 30.86 23.12 6.90
N SER A 309 31.30 23.35 5.66
CA SER A 309 30.60 22.87 4.46
C SER A 309 30.70 21.35 4.26
N VAL A 310 31.81 20.70 4.62
CA VAL A 310 32.01 19.26 4.36
C VAL A 310 31.02 18.38 5.16
N PRO A 311 30.85 18.53 6.49
CA PRO A 311 29.84 17.77 7.24
C PRO A 311 28.41 18.03 6.74
N VAL A 312 28.10 19.28 6.36
CA VAL A 312 26.80 19.66 5.80
C VAL A 312 26.50 18.89 4.52
N LEU A 313 27.47 18.85 3.60
CA LEU A 313 27.35 18.09 2.35
C LEU A 313 27.23 16.58 2.59
N ILE A 314 27.98 16.02 3.54
CA ILE A 314 27.88 14.59 3.91
C ILE A 314 26.48 14.28 4.41
N GLY A 315 25.95 15.09 5.34
CA GLY A 315 24.61 14.91 5.90
C GLY A 315 23.54 14.97 4.81
N PHE A 316 23.58 16.03 3.98
CA PHE A 316 22.62 16.22 2.89
C PHE A 316 22.65 15.09 1.86
N TYR A 317 23.84 14.70 1.37
CA TYR A 317 23.96 13.61 0.39
C TYR A 317 23.53 12.25 0.97
N SER A 318 23.83 11.99 2.24
CA SER A 318 23.42 10.74 2.91
C SER A 318 21.90 10.64 3.04
N VAL A 319 21.25 11.72 3.52
CA VAL A 319 19.80 11.76 3.67
C VAL A 319 19.12 11.64 2.31
N LEU A 320 19.53 12.45 1.32
CA LEU A 320 18.91 12.42 0.00
C LEU A 320 19.07 11.05 -0.69
N SER A 321 20.23 10.39 -0.53
CA SER A 321 20.41 9.03 -1.06
C SER A 321 19.45 8.04 -0.42
N ILE A 322 19.34 8.04 0.92
CA ILE A 322 18.45 7.12 1.64
C ILE A 322 16.98 7.40 1.33
N GLN A 323 16.59 8.65 1.13
CA GLN A 323 15.23 9.01 0.71
C GLN A 323 14.92 8.47 -0.70
N LEU A 324 15.89 8.51 -1.62
CA LEU A 324 15.76 7.91 -2.96
C LEU A 324 15.78 6.36 -2.92
N ASP A 325 16.58 5.77 -2.03
CA ASP A 325 16.60 4.33 -1.81
C ASP A 325 15.26 3.86 -1.19
N LEU A 326 14.68 4.60 -0.23
CA LEU A 326 13.32 4.35 0.27
C LEU A 326 12.30 4.49 -0.85
N PHE A 327 12.39 5.56 -1.63
CA PHE A 327 11.47 5.79 -2.73
C PHE A 327 11.54 4.67 -3.77
N THR A 328 12.70 4.10 -4.07
CA THR A 328 12.84 3.01 -5.08
C THR A 328 12.70 1.60 -4.51
N SER A 329 12.57 1.45 -3.19
CA SER A 329 12.50 0.17 -2.51
C SER A 329 11.15 -0.53 -2.73
N LEU A 330 11.21 -1.85 -2.94
CA LEU A 330 10.00 -2.67 -3.00
C LEU A 330 9.32 -2.73 -1.62
N LEU A 331 10.09 -2.76 -0.52
CA LEU A 331 9.54 -2.70 0.83
C LEU A 331 8.64 -1.47 1.04
N ALA A 332 9.10 -0.30 0.61
CA ALA A 332 8.33 0.93 0.73
C ALA A 332 7.03 0.88 -0.11
N GLU A 333 7.05 0.20 -1.26
CA GLU A 333 5.83 -0.02 -2.06
C GLU A 333 4.82 -0.93 -1.36
N VAL A 334 5.28 -2.02 -0.73
CA VAL A 334 4.43 -2.93 0.06
C VAL A 334 3.86 -2.20 1.27
N TYR A 335 4.72 -1.47 1.98
CA TYR A 335 4.36 -0.63 3.12
C TYR A 335 3.24 0.35 2.76
N TRP A 336 3.41 1.11 1.68
CA TRP A 336 2.42 2.11 1.26
C TRP A 336 1.06 1.47 0.90
N LEU A 337 1.06 0.31 0.23
CA LEU A 337 -0.19 -0.42 -0.08
C LEU A 337 -0.94 -0.86 1.17
N PHE A 338 -0.20 -1.40 2.14
CA PHE A 338 -0.77 -1.85 3.40
C PHE A 338 -1.50 -0.71 4.13
N PHE A 339 -0.86 0.46 4.25
CA PHE A 339 -1.48 1.63 4.87
C PHE A 339 -2.66 2.17 4.06
N THR A 340 -2.56 2.17 2.73
CA THR A 340 -3.68 2.60 1.86
C THR A 340 -4.91 1.71 2.05
N ILE A 341 -4.72 0.38 2.11
CA ILE A 341 -5.82 -0.57 2.34
C ILE A 341 -6.40 -0.43 3.74
N ILE A 342 -5.57 -0.25 4.78
CA ILE A 342 -6.04 0.00 6.15
C ILE A 342 -6.96 1.22 6.17
N TRP A 343 -6.51 2.32 5.58
CA TRP A 343 -7.25 3.58 5.62
C TRP A 343 -8.56 3.51 4.82
N ILE A 344 -8.57 2.86 3.65
CA ILE A 344 -9.83 2.64 2.89
C ILE A 344 -10.78 1.72 3.66
N THR A 345 -10.27 0.64 4.23
CA THR A 345 -11.09 -0.31 5.01
C THR A 345 -11.71 0.39 6.22
N ALA A 346 -10.94 1.20 6.94
CA ALA A 346 -11.44 1.98 8.07
C ALA A 346 -12.56 2.95 7.66
N ARG A 347 -12.43 3.60 6.49
CA ARG A 347 -13.45 4.50 5.95
C ARG A 347 -14.70 3.78 5.48
N LEU A 348 -14.53 2.62 4.84
CA LEU A 348 -15.65 1.77 4.45
C LEU A 348 -16.44 1.28 5.67
N ILE A 349 -15.75 0.92 6.76
CA ILE A 349 -16.37 0.59 8.04
C ILE A 349 -17.14 1.79 8.60
N LYS A 350 -16.51 2.98 8.64
CA LYS A 350 -17.15 4.22 9.13
C LYS A 350 -18.41 4.54 8.32
N LEU A 351 -18.33 4.50 6.99
CA LEU A 351 -19.47 4.71 6.10
C LEU A 351 -20.59 3.71 6.38
N ARG A 352 -20.24 2.43 6.59
CA ARG A 352 -21.22 1.37 6.84
C ARG A 352 -21.93 1.49 8.19
N ILE A 353 -21.24 1.98 9.22
CA ILE A 353 -21.83 2.25 10.54
C ILE A 353 -22.77 3.47 10.46
N SER A 354 -22.44 4.47 9.65
CA SER A 354 -23.25 5.69 9.49
C SER A 354 -24.48 5.52 8.59
N GLY A 355 -24.48 4.58 7.64
CA GLY A 355 -25.63 4.29 6.78
C GLY A 355 -26.69 3.42 7.48
N HIS A 356 -27.98 3.76 7.32
CA HIS A 356 -29.09 2.95 7.84
C HIS A 356 -29.07 1.53 7.24
N GLN A 357 -29.23 0.50 8.07
CA GLN A 357 -29.08 -0.91 7.67
C GLN A 357 -30.14 -1.39 6.65
N ASP A 358 -31.26 -0.68 6.52
CA ASP A 358 -32.39 -1.06 5.67
C ASP A 358 -32.20 -0.77 4.17
N ASP A 359 -31.24 0.10 3.80
CA ASP A 359 -30.86 0.37 2.41
C ASP A 359 -29.88 -0.68 1.83
N SER A 360 -29.59 -1.74 2.59
CA SER A 360 -28.73 -2.86 2.17
C SER A 360 -29.32 -3.75 1.08
N LYS A 361 -30.49 -3.41 0.52
CA LYS A 361 -31.24 -4.17 -0.50
C LYS A 361 -30.63 -4.13 -1.91
N TRP A 362 -29.39 -3.69 -2.08
CA TRP A 362 -28.64 -3.93 -3.32
C TRP A 362 -28.33 -5.44 -3.44
N THR A 363 -29.22 -6.13 -4.14
CA THR A 363 -29.13 -7.55 -4.51
C THR A 363 -28.42 -7.77 -5.85
N PHE A 364 -28.03 -6.70 -6.55
CA PHE A 364 -27.41 -6.83 -7.86
C PHE A 364 -26.06 -7.56 -7.76
N GLY A 365 -26.03 -8.78 -8.28
CA GLY A 365 -24.78 -9.49 -8.58
C GLY A 365 -24.01 -10.06 -7.40
N GLN A 366 -24.62 -10.37 -6.25
CA GLN A 366 -23.93 -10.88 -5.05
C GLN A 366 -23.05 -12.13 -5.29
N VAL A 367 -23.43 -12.96 -6.26
CA VAL A 367 -22.71 -14.19 -6.62
C VAL A 367 -21.55 -13.93 -7.59
N LEU A 368 -21.60 -12.86 -8.39
CA LEU A 368 -20.63 -12.61 -9.47
C LEU A 368 -19.21 -12.31 -8.93
N PRO A 369 -19.00 -11.42 -7.93
CA PRO A 369 -17.69 -11.21 -7.33
C PRO A 369 -17.11 -12.47 -6.67
N ILE A 370 -17.95 -13.31 -6.06
CA ILE A 370 -17.52 -14.56 -5.43
C ILE A 370 -17.05 -15.56 -6.50
N ILE A 371 -17.83 -15.75 -7.57
CA ILE A 371 -17.43 -16.60 -8.71
C ILE A 371 -16.15 -16.06 -9.37
N LEU A 372 -16.04 -14.75 -9.52
CA LEU A 372 -14.85 -14.09 -10.05
C LEU A 372 -13.62 -14.25 -9.14
N LEU A 373 -13.80 -14.44 -7.83
CA LEU A 373 -12.72 -14.78 -6.90
C LEU A 373 -12.31 -16.26 -6.99
N VAL A 374 -13.26 -17.15 -7.28
CA VAL A 374 -13.01 -18.59 -7.42
C VAL A 374 -12.13 -18.89 -8.63
N ALA A 375 -12.26 -18.16 -9.74
CA ALA A 375 -11.50 -18.45 -10.97
C ALA A 375 -9.96 -18.38 -10.78
N PRO A 376 -9.36 -17.32 -10.20
CA PRO A 376 -7.92 -17.28 -9.91
C PRO A 376 -7.48 -18.32 -8.87
N LEU A 377 -8.31 -18.61 -7.87
CA LEU A 377 -8.01 -19.58 -6.82
C LEU A 377 -8.06 -21.01 -7.35
N ALA A 378 -9.03 -21.34 -8.19
CA ALA A 378 -9.15 -22.62 -8.88
C ALA A 378 -7.94 -22.85 -9.79
N LEU A 379 -7.51 -21.84 -10.56
CA LEU A 379 -6.31 -21.91 -11.38
C LEU A 379 -5.04 -22.14 -10.54
N ALA A 380 -4.93 -21.46 -9.39
CA ALA A 380 -3.81 -21.69 -8.47
C ALA A 380 -3.80 -23.13 -7.93
N ILE A 381 -4.95 -23.63 -7.45
CA ILE A 381 -5.09 -24.99 -6.91
C ILE A 381 -4.83 -26.05 -7.98
N GLU A 382 -5.41 -25.90 -9.17
CA GLU A 382 -5.25 -26.83 -10.30
C GLU A 382 -3.78 -26.95 -10.69
N VAL A 383 -3.06 -25.83 -10.79
CA VAL A 383 -1.64 -25.84 -11.15
C VAL A 383 -0.75 -26.38 -10.03
N PHE A 384 -1.10 -26.16 -8.74
CA PHE A 384 -0.40 -26.81 -7.63
C PHE A 384 -0.56 -28.34 -7.66
N HIS A 385 -1.69 -28.86 -8.12
CA HIS A 385 -1.98 -30.30 -8.17
C HIS A 385 -1.56 -30.99 -9.47
N THR A 386 -1.60 -30.31 -10.62
CA THR A 386 -1.33 -30.89 -11.94
C THR A 386 0.12 -30.75 -12.40
N ALA A 387 0.96 -30.03 -11.65
CA ALA A 387 2.35 -29.82 -12.03
C ALA A 387 3.11 -31.16 -12.16
N PRO A 388 3.50 -31.58 -13.37
CA PRO A 388 4.20 -32.84 -13.55
C PRO A 388 5.55 -32.78 -12.84
N THR A 389 5.99 -33.92 -12.29
CA THR A 389 7.37 -34.15 -11.88
C THR A 389 8.25 -34.29 -13.12
N ALA A 390 8.40 -33.24 -13.91
CA ALA A 390 9.31 -33.24 -15.05
C ALA A 390 10.69 -32.77 -14.56
N ASN A 391 11.55 -33.76 -14.32
CA ASN A 391 12.99 -33.60 -14.18
C ASN A 391 13.56 -33.29 -15.58
N GLU A 392 13.43 -32.07 -16.07
CA GLU A 392 14.30 -31.60 -17.16
C GLU A 392 15.44 -30.78 -16.55
N PRO A 393 16.71 -31.13 -16.84
CA PRO A 393 17.84 -30.32 -16.42
C PRO A 393 17.71 -28.96 -17.11
N ILE A 394 17.72 -27.90 -16.31
CA ILE A 394 17.78 -26.53 -16.78
C ILE A 394 19.13 -26.41 -17.52
N ASP A 395 19.06 -26.34 -18.84
CA ASP A 395 20.19 -26.04 -19.73
C ASP A 395 20.93 -24.82 -19.20
N ASP A 396 22.26 -24.91 -19.20
CA ASP A 396 23.20 -24.04 -18.50
C ASP A 396 22.78 -22.57 -18.47
N LEU A 397 22.56 -22.07 -17.25
CA LEU A 397 22.34 -20.66 -16.96
C LEU A 397 23.44 -19.84 -17.63
N GLN A 398 23.10 -19.18 -18.73
CA GLN A 398 23.99 -18.22 -19.37
C GLN A 398 24.10 -17.00 -18.45
N GLU A 399 25.01 -17.10 -17.48
CA GLU A 399 25.53 -16.00 -16.69
C GLU A 399 26.19 -15.04 -17.68
N ASN A 400 25.42 -14.08 -18.20
CA ASN A 400 26.02 -12.92 -18.84
C ASN A 400 26.83 -12.23 -17.75
N SER A 401 28.14 -12.50 -17.78
CA SER A 401 29.14 -12.09 -16.81
C SER A 401 29.24 -10.57 -16.78
N VAL A 402 28.32 -9.91 -16.07
CA VAL A 402 28.62 -8.61 -15.51
C VAL A 402 29.79 -8.88 -14.57
N ASN A 403 30.97 -8.35 -14.89
CA ASN A 403 32.13 -8.48 -14.02
C ASN A 403 31.70 -8.09 -12.61
N LYS A 404 31.85 -9.00 -11.64
CA LYS A 404 31.43 -8.77 -10.25
C LYS A 404 32.08 -7.51 -9.65
N SER A 405 33.21 -7.07 -10.20
CA SER A 405 33.89 -5.81 -9.89
C SER A 405 33.11 -4.55 -10.28
N ASP A 406 32.20 -4.61 -11.25
CA ASP A 406 31.40 -3.47 -11.72
C ASP A 406 30.14 -3.24 -10.88
N ILE A 407 29.84 -4.18 -9.97
CA ILE A 407 28.69 -4.14 -9.08
C ILE A 407 29.04 -3.29 -7.87
N ARG A 408 28.13 -2.37 -7.50
CA ARG A 408 28.30 -1.50 -6.33
C ARG A 408 28.45 -2.34 -5.05
N ASP A 409 29.54 -2.09 -4.33
CA ASP A 409 29.76 -2.59 -2.98
C ASP A 409 28.87 -1.85 -1.97
N LEU A 410 28.29 -2.61 -1.03
CA LEU A 410 27.29 -2.21 -0.07
C LEU A 410 27.77 -2.36 1.39
N ASP A 411 29.07 -2.59 1.61
CA ASP A 411 29.67 -2.73 2.95
C ASP A 411 29.34 -1.57 3.91
N HIS A 412 29.12 -0.37 3.38
CA HIS A 412 28.77 0.82 4.15
C HIS A 412 27.42 0.70 4.88
N ILE A 413 26.51 -0.19 4.46
CA ILE A 413 25.20 -0.43 5.11
C ILE A 413 25.35 -0.83 6.57
N ARG A 414 26.45 -1.53 6.90
CA ARG A 414 26.70 -2.00 8.27
C ARG A 414 27.17 -0.89 9.21
N SER A 415 27.52 0.29 8.67
CA SER A 415 27.91 1.45 9.47
C SER A 415 26.77 1.91 10.38
N SER A 416 27.10 2.25 11.63
CA SER A 416 26.14 2.83 12.59
C SER A 416 25.53 4.12 12.07
N GLU A 417 26.28 4.91 11.31
CA GLU A 417 25.83 6.17 10.71
C GLU A 417 24.74 5.95 9.66
N TYR A 418 24.92 4.95 8.78
CA TYR A 418 23.92 4.59 7.77
C TYR A 418 22.62 4.13 8.44
N ARG A 419 22.75 3.24 9.45
CA ARG A 419 21.60 2.74 10.20
C ARG A 419 20.85 3.87 10.91
N GLY A 420 21.56 4.83 11.50
CA GLY A 420 20.97 6.01 12.13
C GLY A 420 20.13 6.86 11.15
N VAL A 421 20.69 7.20 9.99
CA VAL A 421 19.94 7.96 8.97
C VAL A 421 18.77 7.16 8.42
N PHE A 422 18.94 5.85 8.22
CA PHE A 422 17.86 4.96 7.81
C PHE A 422 16.70 5.00 8.81
N PHE A 423 16.96 4.91 10.13
CA PHE A 423 15.90 4.98 11.15
C PHE A 423 15.17 6.33 11.12
N LEU A 424 15.92 7.44 10.98
CA LEU A 424 15.33 8.77 10.86
C LEU A 424 14.43 8.90 9.62
N ALA A 425 14.90 8.41 8.47
CA ALA A 425 14.15 8.44 7.23
C ALA A 425 12.90 7.53 7.30
N ALA A 426 13.03 6.34 7.90
CA ALA A 426 11.90 5.44 8.13
C ALA A 426 10.85 6.06 9.05
N LEU A 427 11.26 6.82 10.08
CA LEU A 427 10.34 7.54 10.96
C LEU A 427 9.50 8.57 10.18
N THR A 428 10.10 9.33 9.25
CA THR A 428 9.30 10.24 8.39
C THR A 428 8.31 9.52 7.48
N TYR A 429 8.62 8.32 7.01
CA TYR A 429 7.66 7.50 6.25
C TYR A 429 6.50 7.04 7.13
N ILE A 430 6.79 6.67 8.39
CA ILE A 430 5.77 6.31 9.38
C ILE A 430 4.88 7.50 9.72
N GLU A 431 5.46 8.67 9.98
CA GLU A 431 4.72 9.90 10.21
C GLU A 431 3.80 10.24 9.03
N LEU A 432 4.30 10.11 7.79
CA LEU A 432 3.51 10.34 6.59
C LEU A 432 2.34 9.36 6.48
N ALA A 433 2.57 8.06 6.72
CA ALA A 433 1.50 7.07 6.68
C ALA A 433 0.45 7.32 7.77
N VAL A 434 0.90 7.57 9.00
CA VAL A 434 0.03 7.89 10.14
C VAL A 434 -0.79 9.16 9.86
N TYR A 435 -0.20 10.18 9.25
CA TYR A 435 -0.90 11.40 8.85
C TYR A 435 -2.07 11.13 7.88
N PHE A 436 -1.86 10.26 6.89
CA PHE A 436 -2.92 9.88 5.97
C PHE A 436 -3.97 8.98 6.64
N VAL A 437 -3.55 8.06 7.52
CA VAL A 437 -4.45 7.10 8.16
C VAL A 437 -5.30 7.72 9.28
N LEU A 438 -4.71 8.56 10.12
CA LEU A 438 -5.39 9.17 11.27
C LEU A 438 -6.16 10.41 10.82
N ASP A 439 -7.48 10.24 10.70
CA ASP A 439 -8.45 11.27 10.32
C ASP A 439 -8.77 12.21 11.50
N GLN A 440 -7.74 12.77 12.12
CA GLN A 440 -7.86 13.63 13.30
C GLN A 440 -8.27 15.06 12.90
N PRO A 441 -9.08 15.76 13.73
CA PRO A 441 -9.49 17.15 13.46
C PRO A 441 -8.30 18.12 13.34
N LEU A 442 -7.22 17.91 14.09
CA LEU A 442 -5.99 18.71 13.99
C LEU A 442 -5.19 18.47 12.69
N THR A 443 -5.42 17.36 11.99
CA THR A 443 -4.69 17.00 10.75
C THR A 443 -5.54 17.20 9.49
N GLN A 444 -6.66 17.92 9.59
CA GLN A 444 -7.59 18.11 8.48
C GLN A 444 -7.02 18.95 7.32
N GLY A 445 -6.03 19.81 7.58
CA GLY A 445 -5.31 20.55 6.53
C GLY A 445 -4.22 19.72 5.86
N ILE A 446 -3.91 20.03 4.60
CA ILE A 446 -2.82 19.40 3.84
C ILE A 446 -1.51 20.19 3.98
N GLU A 447 -1.60 21.51 4.01
CA GLU A 447 -0.42 22.39 3.90
C GLU A 447 0.50 22.27 5.11
N THR A 448 -0.01 22.46 6.33
CA THR A 448 0.81 22.46 7.55
C THR A 448 1.51 21.12 7.83
N PRO A 449 0.85 19.95 7.82
CA PRO A 449 1.51 18.67 8.10
C PRO A 449 2.50 18.27 7.00
N LEU A 450 2.18 18.51 5.72
CA LEU A 450 3.13 18.20 4.65
C LEU A 450 4.37 19.10 4.71
N VAL A 451 4.20 20.38 5.04
CA VAL A 451 5.33 21.29 5.27
C VAL A 451 6.16 20.80 6.45
N VAL A 452 5.55 20.43 7.58
CA VAL A 452 6.28 19.90 8.75
C VAL A 452 7.04 18.62 8.41
N ILE A 453 6.42 17.67 7.71
CA ILE A 453 7.06 16.42 7.29
C ILE A 453 8.21 16.72 6.31
N SER A 454 8.03 17.67 5.39
CA SER A 454 9.06 18.08 4.44
C SER A 454 10.24 18.77 5.13
N LEU A 455 9.97 19.66 6.08
CA LEU A 455 11.00 20.30 6.92
C LEU A 455 11.73 19.25 7.77
N SER A 456 11.01 18.26 8.30
CA SER A 456 11.60 17.13 9.02
C SER A 456 12.56 16.35 8.11
N ALA A 457 12.09 15.91 6.94
CA ALA A 457 12.86 15.09 6.01
C ALA A 457 14.07 15.80 5.39
N PHE A 458 13.94 17.09 5.03
CA PHE A 458 14.96 17.81 4.26
C PHE A 458 15.79 18.81 5.08
N ILE A 459 15.39 19.17 6.30
CA ILE A 459 16.14 20.10 7.15
C ILE A 459 16.55 19.43 8.46
N LEU A 460 15.60 18.91 9.24
CA LEU A 460 15.89 18.34 10.55
C LEU A 460 16.80 17.11 10.45
N GLN A 461 16.50 16.18 9.53
CA GLN A 461 17.30 14.96 9.36
C GLN A 461 18.75 15.26 8.94
N PRO A 462 19.03 16.12 7.94
CA PRO A 462 20.41 16.53 7.65
C PRO A 462 21.11 17.20 8.84
N VAL A 463 20.42 18.06 9.60
CA VAL A 463 20.98 18.73 10.78
C VAL A 463 21.38 17.72 11.86
N LEU A 464 20.51 16.76 12.15
CA LEU A 464 20.82 15.67 13.09
C LEU A 464 21.99 14.82 12.59
N GLN A 465 22.04 14.55 11.28
CA GLN A 465 23.15 13.80 10.69
C GLN A 465 24.49 14.55 10.77
N ILE A 466 24.49 15.88 10.60
CA ILE A 466 25.68 16.71 10.78
C ILE A 466 26.20 16.60 12.21
N SER A 467 25.31 16.65 13.20
CA SER A 467 25.66 16.48 14.61
C SER A 467 26.33 15.12 14.85
N TRP A 468 25.75 14.02 14.36
CA TRP A 468 26.34 12.68 14.48
C TRP A 468 27.70 12.55 13.79
N VAL A 469 27.89 13.11 12.60
CA VAL A 469 29.19 13.11 11.91
C VAL A 469 30.24 13.92 12.68
N SER A 470 29.83 14.98 13.38
CA SER A 470 30.73 15.84 14.16
C SER A 470 31.14 15.25 15.52
N HIS A 471 30.32 14.35 16.09
CA HIS A 471 30.51 13.75 17.42
C HIS A 471 31.22 12.40 17.41
N LEU A 472 31.56 11.82 16.25
CA LEU A 472 32.37 10.62 16.18
C LEU A 472 33.72 10.86 16.91
N PRO A 473 34.14 9.95 17.82
CA PRO A 473 35.33 10.17 18.63
C PRO A 473 36.55 10.43 17.74
N ARG A 474 37.10 11.64 17.81
CA ARG A 474 38.44 11.95 17.28
C ARG A 474 39.50 11.31 18.20
N THR A 475 39.54 9.99 18.28
CA THR A 475 40.61 9.28 18.98
C THR A 475 41.87 9.29 18.10
N SER A 476 42.52 10.46 17.96
CA SER A 476 43.92 10.59 17.54
C SER A 476 44.50 12.02 17.62
N LEU A 477 43.74 13.06 18.00
CA LEU A 477 44.34 14.39 18.23
C LEU A 477 45.03 14.44 19.60
N ARG A 478 46.18 13.76 19.72
CA ARG A 478 47.21 14.16 20.68
C ARG A 478 47.72 15.54 20.23
N PHE A 479 47.13 16.60 20.77
CA PHE A 479 47.78 17.90 20.82
C PHE A 479 49.01 17.77 21.73
N ASN A 480 50.15 17.40 21.15
CA ASN A 480 51.45 17.66 21.76
C ASN A 480 51.69 19.17 21.66
N PHE A 481 51.21 19.92 22.65
CA PHE A 481 51.80 21.21 22.98
C PHE A 481 53.12 20.93 23.69
N GLY A 482 54.19 20.77 22.91
CA GLY A 482 55.54 20.91 23.43
C GLY A 482 55.79 22.39 23.73
N TRP A 483 55.74 22.74 25.01
CA TRP A 483 56.38 23.97 25.50
C TRP A 483 57.79 23.59 25.93
N THR A 484 58.77 24.17 25.25
CA THR A 484 60.15 24.32 25.71
C THR A 484 60.21 25.19 26.95
#